data_AF-A0A3C1IK63-F1
#
_entry.id   AF-A0A3C1IK63-F1
#
_cell.length_a   1.000
_cell.length_b   1.000
_cell.length_c   1.000
_cell.angle_alpha   90.00
_cell.angle_beta   90.00
_cell.angle_gamma   90.00
#
_symmetry.space_group_name_H-M   'P 1'
#
loop_
_entity.id
_entity.type
_entity.pdbx_description
1 polymer ?
#
loop_
_entity_poly.entity_id
_entity_poly.type
_entity_poly.pdbx_seq_one_letter_code
_entity_poly.pdbx_strand_id
1 'polypeptide(L)'
;ASGARVVAPDLLGFGRSDKPTDAATYGFGFHRQMLLDLIDRLDLDNITLVVQDWGGLLGLTLPMARPSRIARLLVMNTTLATGASPSEGFENWRTYCRANPDLQIGRLMQRSVPALTQDEAAAYDAPFPDASYKTGVRRFPEMVMTTPDMEGTDISKQAIEYLSTAWQGQSFMAIGMQDPVLGPEVMTTLRASIRGCPPPLEIANGGHFLQEWGQPVARAALTRWGDLK
;
A
#
# COMPACT_ATOMS: atom_id res chain seq x y z
N ALA A 1 -15.18 12.97 14.92
CA ALA A 1 -13.84 12.99 14.31
C ALA A 1 -12.80 12.80 15.40
N SER A 2 -11.67 12.14 15.14
CA SER A 2 -10.63 11.85 16.16
C SER A 2 -9.74 13.05 16.52
N GLY A 3 -9.77 14.13 15.73
CA GLY A 3 -8.90 15.29 15.94
C GLY A 3 -7.47 15.13 15.41
N ALA A 4 -7.16 14.02 14.73
CA ALA A 4 -5.87 13.79 14.10
C ALA A 4 -5.66 14.67 12.85
N ARG A 5 -4.39 15.06 12.60
CA ARG A 5 -3.95 15.57 11.29
C ARG A 5 -3.81 14.39 10.33
N VAL A 6 -4.38 14.51 9.13
CA VAL A 6 -4.26 13.51 8.06
C VAL A 6 -3.34 14.05 6.97
N VAL A 7 -2.36 13.25 6.56
CA VAL A 7 -1.46 13.52 5.43
C VAL A 7 -1.58 12.34 4.46
N ALA A 8 -1.96 12.61 3.22
CA ALA A 8 -2.15 11.61 2.17
C ALA A 8 -1.44 12.10 0.90
N PRO A 9 -0.17 11.70 0.66
CA PRO A 9 0.58 12.11 -0.51
C PRO A 9 0.19 11.29 -1.75
N ASP A 10 0.18 11.95 -2.91
CA ASP A 10 0.17 11.28 -4.20
C ASP A 10 1.62 10.93 -4.59
N LEU A 11 1.93 9.66 -4.84
CA LEU A 11 3.25 9.26 -5.35
C LEU A 11 3.52 9.87 -6.72
N LEU A 12 4.79 10.16 -7.04
CA LEU A 12 5.18 10.57 -8.40
C LEU A 12 4.71 9.50 -9.42
N GLY A 13 4.08 9.93 -10.50
CA GLY A 13 3.38 9.04 -11.44
C GLY A 13 1.90 8.78 -11.14
N PHE A 14 1.37 9.29 -10.02
CA PHE A 14 -0.01 9.05 -9.58
C PHE A 14 -0.70 10.34 -9.14
N GLY A 15 -2.03 10.30 -9.09
CA GLY A 15 -2.85 11.41 -8.57
C GLY A 15 -2.51 12.75 -9.20
N ARG A 16 -2.33 13.77 -8.35
CA ARG A 16 -2.01 15.15 -8.76
C ARG A 16 -0.51 15.45 -8.78
N SER A 17 0.33 14.51 -8.37
CA SER A 17 1.77 14.64 -8.48
C SER A 17 2.24 14.55 -9.94
N ASP A 18 3.42 15.12 -10.20
CA ASP A 18 4.09 15.03 -11.49
C ASP A 18 4.30 13.57 -11.90
N LYS A 19 4.28 13.31 -13.21
CA LYS A 19 4.33 11.95 -13.77
C LYS A 19 5.53 11.82 -14.71
N PRO A 20 6.72 11.43 -14.21
CA PRO A 20 7.88 11.17 -15.05
C PRO A 20 7.52 10.22 -16.20
N THR A 21 7.94 10.56 -17.41
CA THR A 21 7.63 9.76 -18.61
C THR A 21 8.65 8.65 -18.84
N ASP A 22 9.88 8.82 -18.35
CA ASP A 22 10.94 7.82 -18.41
C ASP A 22 10.68 6.68 -17.41
N ALA A 23 10.53 5.47 -17.96
CA ALA A 23 10.32 4.25 -17.21
C ALA A 23 11.46 3.94 -16.23
N ALA A 24 12.69 4.31 -16.54
CA ALA A 24 13.86 4.06 -15.70
C ALA A 24 13.88 4.92 -14.43
N THR A 25 13.08 6.00 -14.36
CA THR A 25 12.92 6.81 -13.15
C THR A 25 12.22 6.05 -12.03
N TYR A 26 11.29 5.16 -12.37
CA TYR A 26 10.50 4.41 -11.41
C TYR A 26 11.32 3.24 -10.88
N GLY A 27 11.68 3.33 -9.59
CA GLY A 27 12.37 2.29 -8.83
C GLY A 27 11.82 2.21 -7.41
N PHE A 28 12.14 1.12 -6.71
CA PHE A 28 11.75 0.94 -5.32
C PHE A 28 12.37 2.03 -4.43
N GLY A 29 13.68 2.27 -4.60
CA GLY A 29 14.42 3.28 -3.85
C GLY A 29 13.91 4.69 -4.12
N PHE A 30 13.52 5.00 -5.36
CA PHE A 30 12.96 6.29 -5.74
C PHE A 30 11.69 6.63 -4.95
N HIS A 31 10.68 5.76 -4.96
CA HIS A 31 9.45 6.01 -4.22
C HIS A 31 9.63 5.93 -2.71
N ARG A 32 10.51 5.04 -2.23
CA ARG A 32 10.83 4.95 -0.80
C ARG A 32 11.47 6.25 -0.31
N GLN A 33 12.43 6.80 -1.06
CA GLN A 33 13.10 8.04 -0.69
C GLN A 33 12.13 9.22 -0.69
N MET A 34 11.22 9.30 -1.66
CA MET A 34 10.16 10.31 -1.68
C MET A 34 9.35 10.32 -0.37
N LEU A 35 8.98 9.14 0.16
CA LEU A 35 8.22 9.04 1.41
C LEU A 35 9.05 9.44 2.64
N LEU A 36 10.34 9.09 2.68
CA LEU A 36 11.26 9.53 3.75
C LEU A 36 11.43 11.05 3.73
N ASP A 37 11.64 11.62 2.55
CA ASP A 37 11.81 13.07 2.36
C ASP A 37 10.54 13.82 2.76
N LEU A 38 9.35 13.27 2.47
CA LEU A 38 8.08 13.84 2.90
C LEU A 38 7.98 13.91 4.43
N ILE A 39 8.30 12.80 5.13
CA ILE A 39 8.29 12.73 6.59
C ILE A 39 9.23 13.78 7.17
N ASP A 40 10.45 13.86 6.66
CA ASP A 40 11.46 14.79 7.18
C ASP A 40 11.11 16.25 6.84
N ARG A 41 10.64 16.53 5.62
CA ARG A 41 10.35 17.88 5.14
C ARG A 41 9.16 18.54 5.84
N LEU A 42 8.16 17.73 6.19
CA LEU A 42 6.98 18.18 6.95
C LEU A 42 7.17 18.05 8.47
N ASP A 43 8.33 17.56 8.90
CA ASP A 43 8.69 17.22 10.29
C ASP A 43 7.57 16.44 10.98
N LEU A 44 7.14 15.35 10.34
CA LEU A 44 6.08 14.51 10.88
C LEU A 44 6.64 13.67 12.03
N ASP A 45 5.86 13.58 13.10
CA ASP A 45 6.15 12.79 14.29
C ASP A 45 4.85 12.17 14.84
N ASN A 46 4.96 11.17 15.71
CA ASN A 46 3.84 10.40 16.26
C ASN A 46 2.90 9.84 15.17
N ILE A 47 3.51 9.37 14.08
CA ILE A 47 2.80 8.96 12.86
C ILE A 47 2.03 7.66 13.11
N THR A 48 0.74 7.66 12.76
CA THR A 48 -0.01 6.44 12.44
C THR A 48 0.13 6.19 10.95
N LEU A 49 0.99 5.23 10.59
CA LEU A 49 1.22 4.89 9.19
C LEU A 49 0.10 3.97 8.70
N VAL A 50 -0.67 4.44 7.71
CA VAL A 50 -1.80 3.72 7.12
C VAL A 50 -1.41 3.27 5.72
N VAL A 51 -1.44 1.96 5.45
CA VAL A 51 -0.85 1.39 4.23
C VAL A 51 -1.72 0.30 3.59
N GLN A 52 -1.61 0.18 2.26
CA GLN A 52 -2.24 -0.81 1.40
C GLN A 52 -1.43 -0.90 0.09
N ASP A 53 -1.40 -2.07 -0.56
CA ASP A 53 -0.66 -2.37 -1.79
C ASP A 53 0.78 -1.80 -1.79
N TRP A 54 1.20 -1.08 -2.82
CA TRP A 54 2.52 -0.46 -2.91
C TRP A 54 2.81 0.51 -1.76
N GLY A 55 1.79 1.13 -1.19
CA GLY A 55 1.91 1.93 0.02
C GLY A 55 2.45 1.12 1.20
N GLY A 56 2.13 -0.18 1.29
CA GLY A 56 2.70 -1.07 2.31
C GLY A 56 4.05 -1.66 1.92
N LEU A 57 4.27 -2.04 0.66
CA LEU A 57 5.60 -2.48 0.18
C LEU A 57 6.68 -1.43 0.50
N LEU A 58 6.37 -0.15 0.31
CA LEU A 58 7.25 0.96 0.61
C LEU A 58 7.16 1.36 2.09
N GLY A 59 5.95 1.61 2.58
CA GLY A 59 5.69 2.20 3.89
C GLY A 59 6.18 1.35 5.06
N LEU A 60 6.03 0.02 4.99
CA LEU A 60 6.48 -0.88 6.06
C LEU A 60 8.00 -0.93 6.22
N THR A 61 8.76 -0.33 5.29
CA THR A 61 10.23 -0.16 5.38
C THR A 61 10.67 1.16 6.01
N LEU A 62 9.73 2.05 6.32
CA LEU A 62 9.99 3.36 6.92
C LEU A 62 10.24 3.29 8.44
N PRO A 63 9.56 2.44 9.24
CA PRO A 63 9.80 2.32 10.68
C PRO A 63 11.27 2.05 11.04
N MET A 64 11.96 1.17 10.31
CA MET A 64 13.38 0.92 10.58
C MET A 64 14.29 2.10 10.25
N ALA A 65 13.87 3.00 9.34
CA ALA A 65 14.65 4.17 8.94
C ALA A 65 14.35 5.42 9.80
N ARG A 66 13.15 5.50 10.39
CA ARG A 66 12.70 6.59 11.26
C ARG A 66 11.96 6.04 12.51
N PRO A 67 12.62 5.22 13.34
CA PRO A 67 11.95 4.44 14.39
C PRO A 67 11.26 5.31 15.46
N SER A 68 11.77 6.52 15.72
CA SER A 68 11.17 7.43 16.68
C SER A 68 9.95 8.19 16.15
N ARG A 69 9.75 8.25 14.82
CA ARG A 69 8.69 9.06 14.20
C ARG A 69 7.38 8.30 13.98
N ILE A 70 7.41 6.97 13.92
CA ILE A 70 6.25 6.13 13.62
C ILE A 70 5.81 5.38 14.88
N ALA A 71 4.63 5.74 15.38
CA ALA A 71 4.08 5.21 16.62
C ALA A 71 3.11 4.04 16.40
N ARG A 72 2.40 4.04 15.25
CA ARG A 72 1.32 3.08 14.98
C ARG A 72 1.28 2.64 13.52
N LEU A 73 0.79 1.43 13.28
CA LEU A 73 0.55 0.87 11.95
C LEU A 73 -0.94 0.54 11.79
N LEU A 74 -1.54 0.96 10.68
CA LEU A 74 -2.80 0.43 10.16
C LEU A 74 -2.49 -0.23 8.80
N VAL A 75 -2.50 -1.56 8.78
CA VAL A 75 -2.10 -2.36 7.62
C VAL A 75 -3.34 -2.96 6.97
N MET A 76 -3.59 -2.59 5.72
CA MET A 76 -4.58 -3.21 4.82
C MET A 76 -3.85 -4.06 3.77
N ASN A 77 -4.60 -4.76 2.90
CA ASN A 77 -4.10 -5.70 1.89
C ASN A 77 -2.78 -5.26 1.23
N THR A 78 -1.68 -5.88 1.64
CA THR A 78 -0.31 -5.54 1.24
C THR A 78 0.65 -6.69 1.57
N THR A 79 1.92 -6.56 1.22
CA THR A 79 2.99 -7.46 1.65
C THR A 79 4.33 -6.74 1.81
N LEU A 80 5.35 -7.45 2.30
CA LEU A 80 6.77 -7.13 2.08
C LEU A 80 7.33 -8.22 1.17
N ALA A 81 7.72 -7.86 -0.06
CA ALA A 81 8.18 -8.83 -1.04
C ALA A 81 9.68 -9.13 -0.85
N THR A 82 10.02 -10.41 -0.69
CA THR A 82 11.38 -10.86 -0.34
C THR A 82 12.04 -11.69 -1.44
N GLY A 83 11.70 -11.42 -2.70
CA GLY A 83 12.28 -12.11 -3.85
C GLY A 83 11.55 -13.39 -4.24
N ALA A 84 10.25 -13.44 -3.94
CA ALA A 84 9.33 -14.49 -4.38
C ALA A 84 7.99 -13.85 -4.73
N SER A 85 7.26 -14.46 -5.66
CA SER A 85 5.94 -13.95 -6.03
C SER A 85 4.98 -13.98 -4.82
N PRO A 86 4.23 -12.89 -4.55
CA PRO A 86 3.28 -12.86 -3.44
C PRO A 86 2.14 -13.88 -3.56
N SER A 87 1.67 -14.15 -4.78
CA SER A 87 0.57 -15.08 -5.06
C SER A 87 0.46 -15.36 -6.57
N GLU A 88 -0.26 -16.42 -6.94
CA GLU A 88 -0.65 -16.65 -8.34
C GLU A 88 -1.52 -15.49 -8.88
N GLY A 89 -2.38 -14.93 -8.03
CA GLY A 89 -3.20 -13.76 -8.38
C GLY A 89 -2.35 -12.55 -8.76
N PHE A 90 -1.20 -12.34 -8.11
CA PHE A 90 -0.26 -11.30 -8.48
C PHE A 90 0.36 -11.54 -9.86
N GLU A 91 0.76 -12.77 -10.18
CA GLU A 91 1.32 -13.10 -11.50
C GLU A 91 0.29 -12.89 -12.63
N ASN A 92 -0.95 -13.27 -12.38
CA ASN A 92 -2.06 -13.03 -13.30
C ASN A 92 -2.32 -11.53 -13.49
N TRP A 93 -2.29 -10.75 -12.41
CA TRP A 93 -2.39 -9.29 -12.46
C TRP A 93 -1.25 -8.65 -13.27
N ARG A 94 0.00 -9.06 -13.01
CA ARG A 94 1.18 -8.56 -13.73
C ARG A 94 1.09 -8.88 -15.23
N THR A 95 0.69 -10.10 -15.57
CA THR A 95 0.48 -10.52 -16.96
C THR A 95 -0.62 -9.69 -17.64
N TYR A 96 -1.74 -9.47 -16.94
CA TYR A 96 -2.82 -8.61 -17.44
C TYR A 96 -2.33 -7.18 -17.69
N CYS A 97 -1.53 -6.59 -16.80
CA CYS A 97 -0.96 -5.25 -17.00
C CYS A 97 -0.05 -5.18 -18.22
N ARG A 98 0.81 -6.18 -18.45
CA ARG A 98 1.67 -6.26 -19.65
C ARG A 98 0.86 -6.31 -20.93
N ALA A 99 -0.26 -7.04 -20.93
CA ALA A 99 -1.16 -7.15 -22.08
C ALA A 99 -2.02 -5.89 -22.32
N ASN A 100 -2.11 -4.98 -21.34
CA ASN A 100 -2.96 -3.79 -21.40
C ASN A 100 -2.14 -2.51 -21.08
N PRO A 101 -1.21 -2.10 -21.94
CA PRO A 101 -0.29 -0.99 -21.67
C PRO A 101 -0.99 0.38 -21.53
N ASP A 102 -2.20 0.53 -22.09
CA ASP A 102 -3.10 1.66 -21.85
C ASP A 102 -4.27 1.24 -20.95
N LEU A 103 -3.94 0.91 -19.70
CA LEU A 103 -4.88 0.38 -18.73
C LEU A 103 -6.03 1.37 -18.46
N GLN A 104 -7.26 0.89 -18.61
CA GLN A 104 -8.48 1.68 -18.34
C GLN A 104 -8.73 1.67 -16.82
N ILE A 105 -8.29 2.72 -16.11
CA ILE A 105 -8.17 2.70 -14.65
C ILE A 105 -9.54 2.71 -13.98
N GLY A 106 -10.44 3.60 -14.37
CA GLY A 106 -11.80 3.66 -13.82
C GLY A 106 -12.56 2.35 -14.05
N ARG A 107 -12.42 1.75 -15.24
CA ARG A 107 -13.02 0.44 -15.54
C ARG A 107 -12.41 -0.69 -14.70
N LEU A 108 -11.10 -0.67 -14.49
CA LEU A 108 -10.43 -1.60 -13.58
C LEU A 108 -11.00 -1.46 -12.16
N MET A 109 -11.11 -0.22 -11.66
CA MET A 109 -11.62 0.07 -10.32
C MET A 109 -13.06 -0.42 -10.17
N GLN A 110 -13.95 -0.15 -11.12
CA GLN A 110 -15.33 -0.66 -11.09
C GLN A 110 -15.41 -2.18 -11.11
N ARG A 111 -14.50 -2.86 -11.83
CA ARG A 111 -14.42 -4.33 -11.82
C ARG A 111 -13.99 -4.84 -10.44
N SER A 112 -13.03 -4.17 -9.80
CA SER A 112 -12.48 -4.57 -8.50
C SER A 112 -13.38 -4.18 -7.33
N VAL A 113 -14.17 -3.11 -7.48
CA VAL A 113 -15.10 -2.58 -6.48
C VAL A 113 -16.43 -2.30 -7.19
N PRO A 114 -17.32 -3.30 -7.31
CA PRO A 114 -18.58 -3.17 -8.06
C PRO A 114 -19.54 -2.10 -7.52
N ALA A 115 -19.33 -1.63 -6.29
CA ALA A 115 -20.13 -0.59 -5.65
C ALA A 115 -19.71 0.84 -6.06
N LEU A 116 -18.57 1.03 -6.74
CA LEU A 116 -18.12 2.34 -7.17
C LEU A 116 -19.12 2.96 -8.15
N THR A 117 -19.47 4.21 -7.88
CA THR A 117 -20.24 5.05 -8.79
C THR A 117 -19.44 5.41 -10.05
N GLN A 118 -20.11 5.95 -11.06
CA GLN A 118 -19.44 6.44 -12.26
C GLN A 118 -18.52 7.63 -11.95
N ASP A 119 -18.93 8.53 -11.05
CA ASP A 119 -18.13 9.70 -10.68
C ASP A 119 -16.87 9.29 -9.91
N GLU A 120 -16.96 8.32 -9.01
CA GLU A 120 -15.79 7.80 -8.29
C GLU A 120 -14.84 7.08 -9.26
N ALA A 121 -15.35 6.27 -10.19
CA ALA A 121 -14.52 5.66 -11.22
C ALA A 121 -13.83 6.70 -12.11
N ALA A 122 -14.53 7.77 -12.48
CA ALA A 122 -13.96 8.89 -13.23
C ALA A 122 -12.87 9.62 -12.44
N ALA A 123 -13.00 9.71 -11.11
CA ALA A 123 -11.96 10.29 -10.25
C ALA A 123 -10.65 9.48 -10.30
N TYR A 124 -10.71 8.15 -10.46
CA TYR A 124 -9.54 7.30 -10.67
C TYR A 124 -8.91 7.44 -12.06
N ASP A 125 -9.70 7.75 -13.10
CA ASP A 125 -9.19 8.04 -14.44
C ASP A 125 -8.62 9.45 -14.57
N ALA A 126 -9.09 10.41 -13.77
CA ALA A 126 -8.75 11.83 -13.87
C ALA A 126 -7.22 12.13 -13.91
N PRO A 127 -6.33 11.41 -13.19
CA PRO A 127 -4.89 11.62 -13.29
C PRO A 127 -4.27 11.26 -14.65
N PHE A 128 -4.97 10.50 -15.49
CA PHE A 128 -4.42 9.85 -16.68
C PHE A 128 -5.22 10.14 -17.95
N PRO A 129 -5.11 11.37 -18.52
CA PRO A 129 -5.82 11.75 -19.74
C PRO A 129 -5.58 10.81 -20.93
N ASP A 130 -4.37 10.24 -21.01
CA ASP A 130 -3.98 9.27 -22.03
C ASP A 130 -2.85 8.35 -21.53
N ALA A 131 -2.40 7.42 -22.37
CA ALA A 131 -1.38 6.43 -22.06
C ALA A 131 0.00 7.01 -21.67
N SER A 132 0.33 8.24 -22.11
CA SER A 132 1.62 8.88 -21.80
C SER A 132 1.77 9.22 -20.31
N TYR A 133 0.66 9.40 -19.59
CA TYR A 133 0.63 9.65 -18.15
C TYR A 133 0.74 8.38 -17.30
N LYS A 134 0.73 7.19 -17.91
CA LYS A 134 0.61 5.90 -17.23
C LYS A 134 1.94 5.14 -17.09
N THR A 135 3.09 5.81 -17.21
CA THR A 135 4.39 5.14 -17.06
C THR A 135 4.54 4.53 -15.67
N GLY A 136 4.25 5.28 -14.59
CA GLY A 136 4.26 4.75 -13.23
C GLY A 136 3.32 3.56 -13.03
N VAL A 137 2.08 3.68 -13.55
CA VAL A 137 1.08 2.60 -13.52
C VAL A 137 1.61 1.32 -14.16
N ARG A 138 2.25 1.42 -15.34
CA ARG A 138 2.86 0.26 -16.02
C ARG A 138 4.05 -0.31 -15.27
N ARG A 139 4.84 0.53 -14.58
CA ARG A 139 6.07 0.10 -13.89
C ARG A 139 5.80 -0.58 -12.56
N PHE A 140 4.76 -0.20 -11.83
CA PHE A 140 4.50 -0.73 -10.48
C PHE A 140 4.42 -2.27 -10.42
N PRO A 141 3.62 -2.97 -11.25
CA PRO A 141 3.61 -4.43 -11.24
C PRO A 141 4.97 -5.07 -11.57
N GLU A 142 5.80 -4.41 -12.37
CA GLU A 142 7.13 -4.90 -12.76
C GLU A 142 8.19 -4.73 -11.67
N MET A 143 7.95 -3.85 -10.70
CA MET A 143 8.89 -3.56 -9.60
C MET A 143 8.64 -4.40 -8.35
N VAL A 144 7.56 -5.18 -8.29
CA VAL A 144 7.33 -6.09 -7.16
C VAL A 144 8.41 -7.16 -7.17
N MET A 145 9.11 -7.32 -6.04
CA MET A 145 10.30 -8.15 -5.90
C MET A 145 9.97 -9.66 -5.97
N THR A 146 9.86 -10.20 -7.18
CA THR A 146 9.56 -11.61 -7.44
C THR A 146 10.79 -12.51 -7.56
N THR A 147 11.99 -11.93 -7.63
CA THR A 147 13.27 -12.68 -7.59
C THR A 147 14.24 -12.04 -6.57
N PRO A 148 15.18 -12.82 -6.00
CA PRO A 148 16.01 -12.35 -4.88
C PRO A 148 16.93 -11.15 -5.17
N ASP A 149 17.24 -10.91 -6.44
CA ASP A 149 18.15 -9.87 -6.94
C ASP A 149 17.46 -8.54 -7.27
N MET A 150 16.13 -8.48 -7.19
CA MET A 150 15.38 -7.26 -7.47
C MET A 150 15.62 -6.17 -6.43
N GLU A 151 15.69 -4.92 -6.89
CA GLU A 151 15.81 -3.73 -6.05
C GLU A 151 14.71 -3.72 -4.97
N GLY A 152 15.11 -3.46 -3.72
CA GLY A 152 14.19 -3.43 -2.57
C GLY A 152 14.11 -4.73 -1.79
N THR A 153 14.51 -5.88 -2.37
CA THR A 153 14.38 -7.19 -1.71
C THR A 153 15.08 -7.23 -0.35
N ASP A 154 16.32 -6.76 -0.27
CA ASP A 154 17.09 -6.76 0.98
C ASP A 154 16.53 -5.75 1.99
N ILE A 155 15.99 -4.62 1.51
CA ILE A 155 15.32 -3.63 2.36
C ILE A 155 14.04 -4.24 2.95
N SER A 156 13.26 -4.99 2.18
CA SER A 156 12.07 -5.68 2.66
C SER A 156 12.42 -6.77 3.68
N LYS A 157 13.51 -7.52 3.49
CA LYS A 157 14.01 -8.49 4.49
C LYS A 157 14.42 -7.79 5.80
N GLN A 158 15.15 -6.68 5.71
CA GLN A 158 15.51 -5.87 6.88
C GLN A 158 14.28 -5.30 7.59
N ALA A 159 13.25 -4.89 6.83
CA ALA A 159 12.00 -4.41 7.40
C ALA A 159 11.24 -5.53 8.14
N ILE A 160 11.19 -6.75 7.60
CA ILE A 160 10.63 -7.91 8.30
C ILE A 160 11.37 -8.16 9.61
N GLU A 161 12.71 -8.16 9.59
CA GLU A 161 13.52 -8.37 10.80
C GLU A 161 13.26 -7.28 11.85
N TYR A 162 13.21 -6.01 11.45
CA TYR A 162 12.88 -4.92 12.35
C TYR A 162 11.47 -5.04 12.92
N LEU A 163 10.47 -5.34 12.08
CA LEU A 163 9.07 -5.48 12.49
C LEU A 163 8.85 -6.67 13.43
N SER A 164 9.64 -7.73 13.30
CA SER A 164 9.53 -8.94 14.12
C SER A 164 10.28 -8.82 15.46
N THR A 165 11.41 -8.10 15.49
CA THR A 165 12.28 -8.05 16.67
C THR A 165 12.22 -6.73 17.43
N ALA A 166 12.20 -5.60 16.73
CA ALA A 166 12.45 -4.28 17.31
C ALA A 166 11.21 -3.39 17.40
N TRP A 167 10.19 -3.60 16.55
CA TRP A 167 8.95 -2.82 16.58
C TRP A 167 8.26 -2.85 17.96
N GLN A 168 7.97 -1.66 18.50
CA GLN A 168 7.29 -1.47 19.79
C GLN A 168 5.97 -0.72 19.68
N GLY A 169 5.63 -0.18 18.50
CA GLY A 169 4.40 0.58 18.32
C GLY A 169 3.16 -0.31 18.27
N GLN A 170 1.99 0.33 18.19
CA GLN A 170 0.72 -0.40 18.13
C GLN A 170 0.36 -0.72 16.68
N SER A 171 -0.12 -1.93 16.43
CA SER A 171 -0.54 -2.36 15.10
C SER A 171 -2.04 -2.66 15.08
N PHE A 172 -2.66 -2.32 13.95
CA PHE A 172 -4.00 -2.74 13.57
C PHE A 172 -3.93 -3.28 12.15
N MET A 173 -4.63 -4.38 11.88
CA MET A 173 -4.67 -4.98 10.56
C MET A 173 -6.12 -5.18 10.14
N ALA A 174 -6.43 -4.88 8.88
CA ALA A 174 -7.71 -5.22 8.25
C ALA A 174 -7.47 -5.95 6.92
N ILE A 175 -8.34 -6.90 6.60
CA ILE A 175 -8.22 -7.73 5.40
C ILE A 175 -9.52 -7.66 4.61
N GLY A 176 -9.42 -7.30 3.33
CA GLY A 176 -10.45 -7.54 2.34
C GLY A 176 -10.44 -9.00 1.94
N MET A 177 -11.47 -9.73 2.35
CA MET A 177 -11.52 -11.19 2.21
C MET A 177 -11.73 -11.67 0.77
N GLN A 178 -12.12 -10.78 -0.14
CA GLN A 178 -12.33 -11.07 -1.56
C GLN A 178 -11.14 -10.66 -2.44
N ASP A 179 -10.02 -10.21 -1.87
CA ASP A 179 -8.83 -9.87 -2.64
C ASP A 179 -8.16 -11.14 -3.20
N PRO A 180 -8.12 -11.32 -4.54
CA PRO A 180 -7.50 -12.50 -5.15
C PRO A 180 -5.97 -12.38 -5.26
N VAL A 181 -5.37 -11.25 -4.89
CA VAL A 181 -3.94 -10.94 -5.03
C VAL A 181 -3.24 -10.96 -3.68
N LEU A 182 -3.60 -10.05 -2.76
CA LEU A 182 -2.96 -9.88 -1.45
C LEU A 182 -3.96 -10.16 -0.32
N GLY A 183 -4.76 -11.20 -0.51
CA GLY A 183 -5.84 -11.60 0.39
C GLY A 183 -5.39 -12.30 1.69
N PRO A 184 -6.28 -13.10 2.31
CA PRO A 184 -6.08 -13.63 3.66
C PRO A 184 -4.77 -14.41 3.87
N GLU A 185 -4.33 -15.20 2.90
CA GLU A 185 -3.09 -15.99 3.00
C GLU A 185 -1.85 -15.10 3.10
N VAL A 186 -1.73 -14.13 2.19
CA VAL A 186 -0.62 -13.17 2.16
C VAL A 186 -0.62 -12.32 3.43
N MET A 187 -1.79 -11.83 3.83
CA MET A 187 -1.93 -10.99 5.02
C MET A 187 -1.68 -11.76 6.32
N THR A 188 -2.02 -13.06 6.38
CA THR A 188 -1.69 -13.93 7.53
C THR A 188 -0.17 -14.08 7.67
N THR A 189 0.53 -14.28 6.56
CA THR A 189 2.00 -14.32 6.54
C THR A 189 2.60 -13.00 7.02
N LEU A 190 2.14 -11.87 6.46
CA LEU A 190 2.60 -10.54 6.87
C LEU A 190 2.34 -10.27 8.36
N ARG A 191 1.16 -10.65 8.87
CA ARG A 191 0.80 -10.50 10.27
C ARG A 191 1.78 -11.19 11.19
N ALA A 192 2.23 -12.40 10.84
CA ALA A 192 3.19 -13.16 11.64
C ALA A 192 4.56 -12.48 11.72
N SER A 193 4.91 -11.65 10.73
CA SER A 193 6.14 -10.86 10.72
C SER A 193 6.07 -9.55 11.52
N ILE A 194 4.88 -9.12 11.98
CA ILE A 194 4.71 -7.88 12.73
C ILE A 194 4.50 -8.21 14.20
N ARG A 195 5.53 -7.93 15.02
CA ARG A 195 5.50 -8.15 16.46
C ARG A 195 4.30 -7.46 17.11
N GLY A 196 3.53 -8.22 17.88
CA GLY A 196 2.36 -7.71 18.59
C GLY A 196 1.16 -7.37 17.70
N CYS A 197 1.14 -7.76 16.42
CA CYS A 197 -0.02 -7.53 15.56
C CYS A 197 -1.23 -8.38 16.02
N PRO A 198 -2.36 -7.75 16.38
CA PRO A 198 -3.55 -8.48 16.82
C PRO A 198 -4.18 -9.26 15.66
N PRO A 199 -5.15 -10.16 15.93
CA PRO A 199 -5.99 -10.73 14.87
C PRO A 199 -6.58 -9.61 13.98
N PRO A 200 -6.65 -9.83 12.66
CA PRO A 200 -7.12 -8.81 11.74
C PRO A 200 -8.63 -8.59 11.87
N LEU A 201 -9.08 -7.39 11.50
CA LEU A 201 -10.47 -7.15 11.17
C LEU A 201 -10.74 -7.68 9.75
N GLU A 202 -11.57 -8.71 9.63
CA GLU A 202 -11.97 -9.27 8.35
C GLU A 202 -13.17 -8.50 7.78
N ILE A 203 -13.04 -7.98 6.58
CA ILE A 203 -14.13 -7.35 5.84
C ILE A 203 -14.58 -8.34 4.76
N ALA A 204 -15.63 -9.10 5.06
CA ALA A 204 -16.12 -10.20 4.22
C ALA A 204 -16.42 -9.79 2.77
N ASN A 205 -16.91 -8.57 2.57
CA ASN A 205 -17.22 -8.02 1.25
C ASN A 205 -16.10 -7.16 0.65
N GLY A 206 -14.98 -6.99 1.37
CA GLY A 206 -13.89 -6.14 0.94
C GLY A 206 -12.99 -6.85 -0.06
N GLY A 207 -12.65 -6.16 -1.15
CA GLY A 207 -11.65 -6.62 -2.13
C GLY A 207 -10.26 -6.05 -1.87
N HIS A 208 -9.44 -5.99 -2.93
CA HIS A 208 -8.07 -5.46 -2.87
C HIS A 208 -8.01 -3.99 -2.40
N PHE A 209 -8.87 -3.13 -2.97
CA PHE A 209 -9.00 -1.72 -2.58
C PHE A 209 -9.89 -1.58 -1.33
N LEU A 210 -9.42 -2.12 -0.21
CA LEU A 210 -10.17 -2.21 1.05
C LEU A 210 -10.64 -0.83 1.57
N GLN A 211 -9.98 0.25 1.16
CA GLN A 211 -10.30 1.62 1.55
C GLN A 211 -11.68 2.09 1.07
N GLU A 212 -12.27 1.42 0.08
CA GLU A 212 -13.67 1.64 -0.32
C GLU A 212 -14.67 1.14 0.75
N TRP A 213 -14.18 0.34 1.71
CA TRP A 213 -14.83 0.06 2.99
C TRP A 213 -14.13 0.80 4.14
N GLY A 214 -13.61 1.99 3.88
CA GLY A 214 -12.70 2.69 4.79
C GLY A 214 -13.35 3.13 6.11
N GLN A 215 -14.63 3.49 6.11
CA GLN A 215 -15.31 3.94 7.33
C GLN A 215 -15.30 2.89 8.46
N PRO A 216 -15.76 1.63 8.25
CA PRO A 216 -15.70 0.62 9.31
C PRO A 216 -14.27 0.30 9.75
N VAL A 217 -13.30 0.26 8.82
CA VAL A 217 -11.88 0.02 9.14
C VAL A 217 -11.31 1.14 10.02
N ALA A 218 -11.48 2.40 9.61
CA ALA A 218 -10.99 3.55 10.36
C ALA A 218 -11.64 3.65 11.76
N ARG A 219 -12.95 3.41 11.86
CA ARG A 219 -13.64 3.40 13.16
C ARG A 219 -13.12 2.31 14.07
N ALA A 220 -12.97 1.08 13.58
CA ALA A 220 -12.47 -0.02 14.38
C ALA A 220 -11.03 0.23 14.88
N ALA A 221 -10.15 0.73 14.02
CA ALA A 221 -8.79 1.07 14.40
C ALA A 221 -8.74 2.17 15.47
N LEU A 222 -9.48 3.26 15.29
CA LEU A 222 -9.52 4.36 16.26
C LEU A 222 -10.16 3.94 17.59
N THR A 223 -11.23 3.14 17.57
CA THR A 223 -11.81 2.56 18.80
C THR A 223 -10.79 1.67 19.52
N ARG A 224 -10.04 0.85 18.78
CA ARG A 224 -9.02 -0.04 19.35
C ARG A 224 -7.89 0.71 20.07
N TRP A 225 -7.58 1.93 19.62
CA TRP A 225 -6.58 2.81 20.23
C TRP A 225 -7.16 3.78 21.26
N GLY A 226 -8.49 3.86 21.41
CA GLY A 226 -9.13 4.80 22.33
C GLY A 226 -9.22 6.23 21.81
N ASP A 227 -9.09 6.43 20.49
CA ASP A 227 -9.11 7.75 19.84
C ASP A 227 -10.52 8.23 19.46
N LEU A 228 -11.54 7.37 19.61
CA LEU A 228 -12.95 7.76 19.50
C LEU A 228 -13.52 7.90 20.91
N LYS A 229 -13.99 9.12 21.21
CA LYS A 229 -14.83 9.40 22.37
C LYS A 229 -16.27 8.93 22.12
#